data_AF-A0A2V9I4P5-F1
#
_entry.id   AF-A0A2V9I4P5-F1
#
_cell.length_a   1.000
_cell.length_b   1.000
_cell.length_c   1.000
_cell.angle_alpha   90.00
_cell.angle_beta   90.00
_cell.angle_gamma   90.00
#
_symmetry.space_group_name_H-M   'P 1'
#
loop_
_entity.id
_entity.type
_entity.pdbx_description
1 polymer ?
#
loop_
_entity_poly.entity_id
_entity_poly.type
_entity_poly.pdbx_seq_one_letter_code
_entity_poly.pdbx_strand_id
1 'polypeptide(L)'
;LVVIGWCTDRLNLKRRIMVFRITASQADNVATEVQQLLAEMKVTIRHLRTSMMGINSIVEVEADVSHSQQQKIVAHLTRKGIVTEVIPFEGHHE
;
A
#
# COMPACT_ATOMS: atom_id res chain seq x y z
N LEU A 1 8.44 -6.08 32.15
CA LEU A 1 8.08 -6.44 30.76
C LEU A 1 7.52 -5.20 30.07
N VAL A 2 8.21 -4.73 29.04
CA VAL A 2 7.91 -3.52 28.25
C VAL A 2 6.75 -3.81 27.31
N VAL A 3 5.61 -3.14 27.53
CA VAL A 3 4.71 -2.56 26.51
C VAL A 3 4.44 -3.37 25.21
N ILE A 4 4.15 -4.68 25.27
CA ILE A 4 3.64 -5.45 24.11
C ILE A 4 2.13 -5.69 24.21
N GLY A 5 1.42 -4.75 24.85
CA GLY A 5 -0.02 -4.81 25.07
C GLY A 5 -0.74 -3.59 24.52
N TRP A 6 -0.15 -2.91 23.53
CA TRP A 6 -0.78 -1.90 22.66
C TRP A 6 -1.85 -2.65 21.82
N CYS A 7 -2.95 -3.11 22.40
CA CYS A 7 -4.18 -2.35 22.64
C CYS A 7 -4.47 -1.33 21.53
N THR A 8 -5.63 -1.55 20.92
CA THR A 8 -6.56 -0.52 20.43
C THR A 8 -6.66 -0.33 18.91
N ASP A 9 -5.67 -0.67 18.08
CA ASP A 9 -5.81 -0.50 16.60
C ASP A 9 -6.42 -1.72 15.87
N ARG A 10 -6.98 -2.70 16.59
CA ARG A 10 -7.41 -3.97 16.00
C ARG A 10 -8.79 -3.94 15.32
N LEU A 11 -9.67 -2.97 15.55
CA LEU A 11 -11.10 -3.21 15.30
C LEU A 11 -11.97 -2.06 14.76
N ASN A 12 -11.46 -0.86 14.45
CA ASN A 12 -12.41 0.22 14.05
C ASN A 12 -11.90 1.34 13.13
N LEU A 13 -10.97 1.07 12.22
CA LEU A 13 -10.83 1.95 11.06
C LEU A 13 -11.37 1.21 9.84
N LYS A 14 -12.58 1.61 9.44
CA LYS A 14 -13.31 1.23 8.23
C LYS A 14 -12.34 0.89 7.10
N ARG A 15 -11.96 -0.38 6.97
CA ARG A 15 -11.01 -0.80 5.95
C ARG A 15 -11.67 -0.56 4.61
N ARG A 16 -10.95 0.13 3.73
CA ARG A 16 -11.41 0.41 2.38
C ARG A 16 -10.41 -0.20 1.43
N ILE A 17 -10.95 -0.71 0.33
CA ILE A 17 -10.14 -1.09 -0.80
C ILE A 17 -9.51 0.20 -1.33
N MET A 18 -8.19 0.23 -1.43
CA MET A 18 -7.45 1.31 -2.06
C MET A 18 -6.54 0.72 -3.11
N VAL A 19 -6.43 1.44 -4.21
CA VAL A 19 -5.51 1.15 -5.29
C VAL A 19 -4.35 2.12 -5.16
N PHE A 20 -3.15 1.59 -4.92
CA PHE A 20 -1.92 2.36 -4.90
C PHE A 20 -1.23 2.15 -6.25
N ARG A 21 -1.09 3.22 -7.02
CA ARG A 21 -0.33 3.24 -8.27
C ARG A 21 1.02 3.88 -8.00
N ILE A 22 2.06 3.08 -8.12
CA ILE A 22 3.41 3.41 -7.71
C ILE A 22 4.27 3.46 -8.98
N THR A 23 4.75 4.64 -9.34
CA THR A 23 5.60 4.82 -10.52
C THR A 23 7.05 5.00 -10.06
N ALA A 24 7.92 4.08 -10.48
CA ALA A 24 9.33 4.08 -10.15
C ALA A 24 10.20 3.81 -11.39
N SER A 25 11.37 4.44 -11.49
CA SER A 25 12.30 4.24 -12.61
C SER A 25 13.11 2.94 -12.53
N GLN A 26 13.08 2.22 -11.40
CA GLN A 26 13.64 0.88 -11.26
C GLN A 26 12.53 -0.11 -10.89
N ALA A 27 12.15 -0.94 -11.86
CA ALA A 27 11.08 -1.95 -11.75
C ALA A 27 11.33 -2.98 -10.68
N ASP A 28 12.57 -3.44 -10.61
CA ASP A 28 12.85 -4.82 -10.23
C ASP A 28 12.63 -5.08 -8.74
N ASN A 29 12.73 -4.04 -7.91
CA ASN A 29 12.63 -4.18 -6.47
C ASN A 29 11.40 -3.50 -5.83
N VAL A 30 10.70 -2.60 -6.52
CA VAL A 30 9.63 -1.81 -5.90
C VAL A 30 8.41 -2.65 -5.58
N ALA A 31 8.05 -3.60 -6.45
CA ALA A 31 6.91 -4.50 -6.20
C ALA A 31 7.15 -5.41 -4.98
N THR A 32 8.34 -6.01 -4.89
CA THR A 32 8.74 -6.86 -3.76
C THR A 32 8.76 -6.08 -2.46
N GLU A 33 9.29 -4.85 -2.47
CA GLU A 33 9.32 -3.98 -1.30
C GLU A 33 7.91 -3.59 -0.84
N VAL A 34 7.03 -3.24 -1.77
CA VAL A 34 5.64 -2.92 -1.46
C VAL A 34 4.92 -4.15 -0.90
N GLN A 35 5.13 -5.33 -1.49
CA GLN A 35 4.59 -6.58 -0.96
C GLN A 35 5.09 -6.87 0.46
N GLN A 36 6.38 -6.72 0.72
CA GLN A 36 6.97 -6.92 2.05
C GLN A 36 6.42 -5.92 3.06
N LEU A 37 6.35 -4.64 2.70
CA LEU A 37 5.79 -3.59 3.56
C LEU A 37 4.33 -3.90 3.93
N LEU A 38 3.52 -4.28 2.94
CA LEU A 38 2.12 -4.66 3.15
C LEU A 38 2.00 -5.94 3.99
N ALA A 39 2.88 -6.92 3.78
CA ALA A 39 2.94 -8.14 4.57
C ALA A 39 3.33 -7.86 6.03
N GLU A 40 4.31 -6.99 6.29
CA GLU A 40 4.68 -6.54 7.64
C GLU A 40 3.51 -5.86 8.35
N MET A 41 2.73 -5.07 7.62
CA MET A 41 1.55 -4.39 8.14
C MET A 41 0.29 -5.27 8.21
N LYS A 42 0.39 -6.56 7.85
CA LYS A 42 -0.72 -7.52 7.76
C LYS A 42 -1.89 -6.99 6.92
N VAL A 43 -1.57 -6.24 5.87
CA VAL A 43 -2.53 -5.74 4.90
C VAL A 43 -2.89 -6.85 3.93
N THR A 44 -4.18 -7.04 3.67
CA THR A 44 -4.64 -8.01 2.67
C THR A 44 -4.52 -7.41 1.27
N ILE A 45 -3.55 -7.91 0.51
CA ILE A 45 -3.42 -7.61 -0.91
C ILE A 45 -4.49 -8.39 -1.66
N ARG A 46 -5.33 -7.68 -2.43
CA ARG A 46 -6.31 -8.31 -3.31
C ARG A 46 -5.67 -8.58 -4.66
N HIS A 47 -5.11 -7.55 -5.29
CA HIS A 47 -4.46 -7.63 -6.58
C HIS A 47 -3.13 -6.90 -6.54
N LEU A 48 -2.15 -7.43 -7.27
CA LEU A 48 -0.90 -6.74 -7.55
C LEU A 48 -0.59 -6.92 -9.03
N ARG A 49 -0.42 -5.80 -9.72
CA ARG A 49 -0.02 -5.72 -11.12
C ARG A 49 1.25 -4.92 -11.22
N THR A 50 2.16 -5.42 -12.02
CA THR A 50 3.39 -4.74 -12.39
C THR A 50 3.38 -4.57 -13.89
N SER A 51 3.62 -3.34 -14.35
CA SER A 51 3.65 -3.00 -15.75
C SER A 51 4.86 -2.12 -16.02
N MET A 52 5.67 -2.49 -17.02
CA MET A 52 6.75 -1.63 -17.50
C MET A 52 6.20 -0.68 -18.55
N MET A 53 6.35 0.62 -18.30
CA MET A 53 6.01 1.69 -19.21
C MET A 53 7.29 2.44 -19.61
N GLY A 54 7.96 1.92 -20.64
CA GLY A 54 9.23 2.44 -21.13
C GLY A 54 10.36 2.23 -20.12
N ILE A 55 10.98 3.34 -19.68
CA ILE A 55 12.02 3.34 -18.62
C ILE A 55 11.44 3.30 -17.20
N ASN A 56 10.13 3.51 -17.07
CA ASN A 56 9.45 3.55 -15.78
C ASN A 56 8.66 2.28 -15.57
N SER A 57 8.46 1.93 -14.33
CA SER A 57 7.71 0.76 -13.91
C SER A 57 6.61 1.20 -12.98
N ILE A 58 5.41 0.76 -13.33
CA ILE A 58 4.18 1.09 -12.67
C ILE A 58 3.75 -0.17 -11.92
N VAL A 59 3.71 -0.06 -10.60
CA VAL A 59 3.20 -1.10 -9.72
C VAL A 59 1.84 -0.64 -9.22
N GLU A 60 0.80 -1.35 -9.60
CA GLU A 60 -0.56 -1.15 -9.13
C GLU A 60 -0.85 -2.22 -8.08
N VAL A 61 -1.13 -1.81 -6.85
CA VAL A 61 -1.50 -2.72 -5.77
C VAL A 61 -2.87 -2.33 -5.23
N GLU A 62 -3.80 -3.27 -5.29
CA GLU A 62 -5.12 -3.15 -4.71
C GLU A 62 -5.10 -3.88 -3.36
N ALA A 63 -5.33 -3.15 -2.29
CA ALA A 63 -5.23 -3.69 -0.95
C ALA A 63 -6.31 -3.12 -0.03
N ASP A 64 -6.72 -3.93 0.95
CA ASP A 64 -7.66 -3.51 1.99
C ASP A 64 -6.88 -2.83 3.12
N VAL A 65 -6.98 -1.50 3.19
CA VAL A 65 -6.16 -0.67 4.08
C VAL A 65 -7.03 0.22 4.96
N SER A 66 -6.59 0.40 6.20
CA SER A 66 -7.06 1.44 7.11
C SER A 66 -6.40 2.78 6.81
N HIS A 67 -7.03 3.88 7.20
CA HIS A 67 -6.45 5.24 7.03
C HIS A 67 -5.06 5.40 7.68
N SER A 68 -4.82 4.78 8.84
CA SER A 68 -3.49 4.77 9.49
C SER A 68 -2.46 3.95 8.69
N GLN A 69 -2.87 2.85 8.07
CA GLN A 69 -2.00 2.02 7.23
C GLN A 69 -1.67 2.74 5.92
N GLN A 70 -2.67 3.34 5.27
CA GLN A 70 -2.49 4.17 4.08
C GLN A 70 -1.45 5.27 4.33
N GLN A 71 -1.58 6.04 5.42
CA GLN A 71 -0.62 7.10 5.74
C GLN A 71 0.80 6.55 5.93
N LYS A 72 0.96 5.38 6.56
CA LYS A 72 2.27 4.73 6.70
C LYS A 72 2.84 4.28 5.34
N ILE A 73 2.01 3.70 4.48
CA ILE A 73 2.39 3.28 3.13
C ILE A 73 2.88 4.48 2.32
N VAL A 74 2.07 5.54 2.25
CA VAL A 74 2.41 6.77 1.53
C VAL A 74 3.70 7.38 2.08
N ALA A 75 3.80 7.54 3.40
CA ALA A 75 5.00 8.12 4.03
C ALA A 75 6.27 7.30 3.72
N HIS A 76 6.19 5.97 3.71
CA HIS A 76 7.31 5.09 3.40
C HIS A 76 7.75 5.21 1.93
N LEU A 77 6.79 5.29 1.01
CA LEU A 77 7.06 5.39 -0.42
C LEU A 77 7.55 6.79 -0.83
N THR A 78 6.96 7.85 -0.27
CA THR A 78 7.41 9.24 -0.47
C THR A 78 8.86 9.42 0.00
N ARG A 79 9.27 8.78 1.10
CA ARG A 79 10.65 8.85 1.61
C ARG A 79 11.68 8.30 0.63
N LYS A 80 11.28 7.35 -0.24
CA LYS A 80 12.15 6.76 -1.27
C LYS A 80 12.14 7.53 -2.59
N GLY A 81 11.48 8.69 -2.66
CA GLY A 81 11.35 9.47 -3.89
C GLY A 81 10.47 8.79 -4.94
N ILE A 82 9.63 7.84 -4.52
CA ILE A 82 8.74 7.10 -5.42
C ILE A 82 7.43 7.86 -5.53
N VAL A 83 6.99 8.12 -6.76
CA VAL A 83 5.70 8.75 -7.02
C VAL A 83 4.61 7.71 -6.73
N THR A 84 3.84 7.95 -5.68
CA THR A 84 2.74 7.07 -5.26
C THR A 84 1.44 7.83 -5.37
N GLU A 85 0.58 7.40 -6.28
CA GLU A 85 -0.79 7.84 -6.39
C GLU A 85 -1.69 6.87 -5.61
N VAL A 86 -2.55 7.41 -4.75
CA VAL A 86 -3.51 6.62 -3.99
C VAL A 86 -4.90 6.94 -4.49
N ILE A 87 -5.56 5.93 -5.02
CA ILE A 87 -6.91 6.02 -5.55
C ILE A 87 -7.81 5.23 -4.60
N PRO A 88 -8.72 5.90 -3.86
CA PRO A 88 -9.71 5.17 -3.09
C PRO A 88 -10.59 4.38 -4.07
N PHE A 89 -10.73 3.07 -3.84
CA PHE A 89 -11.68 2.29 -4.61
C PHE A 89 -13.08 2.62 -4.08
N GLU A 90 -13.73 3.62 -4.69
CA GLU A 90 -15.16 3.84 -4.54
C GLU A 90 -15.88 2.71 -5.28
N GLY A 91 -16.03 1.58 -4.59
CA GLY A 91 -17.07 0.63 -4.92
C GLY A 91 -18.40 1.36 -4.77
N HIS A 92 -18.94 1.83 -5.89
CA HIS A 92 -20.33 2.23 -6.00
C HIS A 92 -21.16 1.07 -5.44
N HIS A 93 -21.84 1.29 -4.32
CA HIS A 93 -22.91 0.41 -3.87
C HIS A 93 -23.97 0.46 -4.99
N GLU A 94 -24.07 -0.60 -5.77
CA GLU A 94 -25.27 -0.94 -6.54
C GLU A 94 -26.20 -1.78 -5.67
#